data_AF-A0A931ZDP3-F1
#
_entry.id   AF-A0A931ZDP3-F1
#
_cell.length_a   1.000
_cell.length_b   1.000
_cell.length_c   1.000
_cell.angle_alpha   90.00
_cell.angle_beta   90.00
_cell.angle_gamma   90.00
#
_symmetry.space_group_name_H-M   'P 1'
#
loop_
_entity.id
_entity.type
_entity.pdbx_description
1 polymer ?
#
loop_
_entity_poly.entity_id
_entity_poly.type
_entity_poly.pdbx_seq_one_letter_code
_entity_poly.pdbx_strand_id
1 'polypeptide(L)'
;MNPLALLAPLFFAFELWQLFVGERYLGIRRIRANADPRELPMANWMAILWAGGLVVYFVWMASLLLHPIGRAQGAVLLATSAIGYALRSTASLKWTLVILTFEGSVRIGMLLSLAITTWRVLMR
;
A
#
# COMPACT_ATOMS: atom_id res chain seq x y z
N MET A 1 7.30 -17.78 -16.08
CA MET A 1 6.34 -16.92 -15.34
C MET A 1 6.92 -16.53 -14.00
N ASN A 2 6.64 -15.34 -13.49
CA ASN A 2 6.98 -14.96 -12.11
C ASN A 2 5.85 -15.45 -11.19
N PRO A 3 6.02 -16.54 -10.40
CA PRO A 3 4.95 -17.02 -9.52
C PRO A 3 4.58 -15.99 -8.45
N LEU A 4 5.48 -15.08 -8.10
CA LEU A 4 5.23 -14.02 -7.12
C LEU A 4 4.20 -13.00 -7.62
N ALA A 5 4.01 -12.86 -8.94
CA ALA A 5 2.99 -11.98 -9.49
C ALA A 5 1.55 -12.47 -9.16
N LEU A 6 1.38 -13.76 -8.85
CA LEU A 6 0.09 -14.32 -8.41
C LEU A 6 -0.33 -13.84 -7.02
N LEU A 7 0.59 -13.24 -6.24
CA LEU A 7 0.27 -12.64 -4.95
C LEU A 7 -0.39 -11.26 -5.07
N ALA A 8 -0.50 -10.70 -6.28
CA ALA A 8 -1.11 -9.38 -6.49
C ALA A 8 -2.52 -9.22 -5.89
N PRO A 9 -3.44 -10.21 -5.97
CA PRO A 9 -4.76 -10.11 -5.33
C PRO A 9 -4.70 -10.07 -3.80
N LEU A 10 -3.75 -10.80 -3.19
CA LEU A 10 -3.53 -10.77 -1.75
C LEU A 10 -3.10 -9.36 -1.30
N PHE A 11 -2.13 -8.78 -1.99
CA PHE A 11 -1.67 -7.42 -1.67
C PHE A 11 -2.68 -6.34 -2.05
N PHE A 12 -3.55 -6.61 -3.03
CA PHE A 12 -4.71 -5.75 -3.30
C PHE A 12 -5.66 -5.70 -2.10
N ALA A 13 -6.00 -6.85 -1.53
CA ALA A 13 -6.81 -6.89 -0.31
C ALA A 13 -6.10 -6.20 0.87
N PHE A 14 -4.77 -6.37 0.97
CA PHE A 14 -3.97 -5.66 1.98
C PHE A 14 -4.00 -4.13 1.77
N GLU A 15 -3.93 -3.63 0.53
CA GLU A 15 -4.03 -2.19 0.23
C GLU A 15 -5.41 -1.62 0.61
N LEU A 16 -6.49 -2.35 0.33
CA LEU A 16 -7.83 -1.96 0.76
C LEU A 16 -7.94 -1.92 2.30
N TRP A 17 -7.32 -2.88 2.97
CA TRP A 17 -7.28 -2.89 4.44
C TRP A 17 -6.45 -1.71 4.98
N GLN A 18 -5.32 -1.36 4.36
CA GLN A 18 -4.54 -0.17 4.71
C GLN A 18 -5.37 1.11 4.60
N LEU A 19 -6.20 1.26 3.56
CA LEU A 19 -7.11 2.41 3.42
C LEU A 19 -8.16 2.45 4.53
N PHE A 20 -8.74 1.29 4.87
CA PHE A 20 -9.70 1.18 5.97
C PHE A 20 -9.08 1.58 7.32
N VAL A 21 -7.87 1.09 7.61
CA VAL A 21 -7.11 1.47 8.82
C VAL A 21 -6.75 2.96 8.77
N GLY A 22 -6.31 3.46 7.61
CA GLY A 22 -6.00 4.88 7.39
C GLY A 22 -7.18 5.78 7.71
N GLU A 23 -8.38 5.47 7.24
CA GLU A 23 -9.59 6.24 7.55
C GLU A 23 -9.95 6.19 9.05
N ARG A 24 -9.73 5.04 9.72
CA ARG A 24 -10.02 4.89 11.15
C ARG A 24 -9.17 5.83 12.04
N TYR A 25 -7.89 5.98 11.71
CA TYR A 25 -6.91 6.69 12.53
C TYR A 25 -6.56 8.10 12.03
N LEU A 26 -6.59 8.32 10.71
CA LEU A 26 -6.20 9.56 10.05
C LEU A 26 -7.33 10.20 9.23
N GLY A 27 -8.54 9.62 9.26
CA GLY A 27 -9.68 10.10 8.49
C GLY A 27 -10.14 11.50 8.89
N ILE A 28 -10.99 12.08 8.03
CA ILE A 28 -11.48 13.46 8.16
C ILE A 28 -12.16 13.69 9.52
N ARG A 29 -12.86 12.68 10.04
CA ARG A 29 -13.52 12.75 11.35
C ARG A 29 -12.54 12.97 12.50
N ARG A 30 -11.34 12.38 12.44
CA ARG A 30 -10.29 12.54 13.45
C ARG A 30 -9.60 13.89 13.34
N ILE A 31 -9.33 14.32 12.12
CA ILE A 31 -8.73 15.65 11.85
C ILE A 31 -9.64 16.76 12.37
N ARG A 32 -10.96 16.67 12.16
CA ARG A 32 -11.92 17.65 12.68
C ARG A 32 -11.94 17.72 14.21
N ALA A 33 -11.66 16.61 14.88
CA ALA A 33 -11.62 16.54 16.34
C ALA A 33 -10.26 16.97 16.93
N ASN A 34 -9.26 17.35 16.10
CA ASN A 34 -7.87 17.58 16.51
C ASN A 34 -7.31 16.45 17.40
N ALA A 35 -7.78 15.22 17.20
CA ALA A 35 -7.30 14.07 17.95
C ALA A 35 -5.88 13.71 17.49
N ASP A 36 -4.94 13.52 18.42
CA ASP A 36 -3.62 12.99 18.09
C ASP A 36 -3.75 11.50 17.70
N PRO A 37 -3.38 11.11 16.46
CA PRO A 37 -3.45 9.72 16.04
C PRO A 37 -2.60 8.77 16.90
N ARG A 38 -1.57 9.29 17.59
CA ARG A 38 -0.66 8.51 18.45
C ARG A 38 -1.32 8.06 19.75
N GLU A 39 -2.35 8.76 20.17
CA GLU A 39 -3.09 8.45 21.41
C GLU A 39 -4.27 7.51 21.15
N LEU A 40 -4.59 7.24 19.88
CA LEU A 40 -5.70 6.36 19.53
C LEU A 40 -5.32 4.90 19.77
N PRO A 41 -6.13 4.14 20.54
CA PRO A 41 -5.81 2.75 20.85
C PRO A 41 -5.84 1.90 19.59
N MET A 42 -4.81 1.07 19.44
CA MET A 42 -4.69 0.06 18.40
C MET A 42 -4.45 -1.29 19.05
N ALA A 43 -5.25 -2.28 18.68
CA ALA A 43 -5.07 -3.63 19.20
C ALA A 43 -3.69 -4.17 18.78
N ASN A 44 -2.97 -4.78 19.72
CA ASN A 44 -1.60 -5.25 19.48
C ASN A 44 -1.49 -6.23 18.30
N TRP A 45 -2.46 -7.14 18.16
CA TRP A 45 -2.47 -8.09 17.04
C TRP A 45 -2.60 -7.37 15.69
N MET A 46 -3.40 -6.29 15.63
CA MET A 46 -3.58 -5.48 14.42
C MET A 46 -2.29 -4.72 14.10
N ALA A 47 -1.60 -4.19 15.11
CA ALA A 47 -0.29 -3.55 14.95
C ALA A 47 0.76 -4.51 14.38
N ILE A 48 0.84 -5.72 14.92
CA ILE A 48 1.80 -6.74 14.48
C ILE A 48 1.49 -7.16 13.04
N LEU A 49 0.23 -7.47 12.72
CA LEU A 49 -0.15 -7.88 11.36
C LEU A 49 0.05 -6.76 10.34
N TRP A 50 -0.25 -5.52 10.71
CA TRP A 50 -0.11 -4.39 9.81
C TRP A 50 1.36 -4.05 9.55
N ALA A 51 2.19 -3.97 10.60
CA ALA A 51 3.62 -3.71 10.46
C ALA A 51 4.35 -4.86 9.75
N GLY A 52 4.08 -6.11 10.13
CA GLY A 52 4.63 -7.29 9.45
C GLY A 52 4.17 -7.38 7.99
N GLY A 53 2.90 -7.09 7.72
CA GLY A 53 2.34 -7.03 6.38
C GLY A 53 3.04 -6.00 5.49
N LEU A 54 3.32 -4.81 6.02
CA LEU A 54 4.09 -3.78 5.30
C LEU A 54 5.50 -4.26 4.92
N VAL A 55 6.21 -4.91 5.84
CA VAL A 55 7.55 -5.45 5.56
C VAL A 55 7.49 -6.51 4.47
N VAL A 56 6.59 -7.48 4.61
CA VAL A 56 6.38 -8.54 3.61
C VAL A 56 6.01 -7.95 2.25
N TYR A 57 5.16 -6.93 2.24
CA TYR A 57 4.72 -6.25 1.04
C TYR A 57 5.87 -5.53 0.32
N PHE A 58 6.73 -4.82 1.05
CA PHE A 58 7.93 -4.18 0.48
C PHE A 58 8.92 -5.20 -0.08
N VAL A 59 9.17 -6.29 0.66
CA VAL A 59 10.03 -7.39 0.19
C VAL A 59 9.47 -7.98 -1.09
N TRP A 60 8.15 -8.19 -1.14
CA TRP A 60 7.48 -8.67 -2.34
C TRP A 60 7.61 -7.67 -3.51
N MET A 61 7.37 -6.37 -3.30
CA MET A 61 7.55 -5.36 -4.35
C MET A 61 8.97 -5.37 -4.91
N ALA A 62 9.99 -5.46 -4.05
CA ALA A 62 11.39 -5.55 -4.45
C ALA A 62 11.66 -6.81 -5.29
N SER A 63 11.07 -7.94 -4.89
CA SER A 63 11.20 -9.20 -5.65
C SER A 63 10.63 -9.14 -7.06
N LEU A 64 9.60 -8.29 -7.31
CA LEU A 64 9.04 -8.11 -8.65
C LEU A 64 10.05 -7.52 -9.65
N LEU A 65 11.07 -6.79 -9.17
CA LEU A 65 12.10 -6.21 -10.05
C LEU A 65 12.98 -7.28 -10.72
N LEU A 66 13.10 -8.45 -10.08
CA LEU A 66 13.97 -9.54 -10.53
C LEU A 66 13.44 -10.25 -11.77
N HIS A 67 12.15 -10.11 -12.08
CA HIS A 67 11.51 -10.81 -13.20
C HIS A 67 10.94 -9.84 -14.24
N PRO A 68 10.92 -10.18 -15.55
CA PRO A 68 10.41 -9.30 -16.59
C PRO A 68 8.92 -8.96 -16.43
N ILE A 69 8.11 -9.94 -16.01
CA ILE A 69 6.68 -9.78 -15.78
C ILE A 69 6.50 -9.19 -14.37
N GLY A 70 5.96 -7.97 -14.33
CA GLY A 70 5.72 -7.23 -13.09
C GLY A 70 6.81 -6.23 -12.71
N ARG A 71 7.94 -6.17 -13.43
CA ARG A 71 9.04 -5.24 -13.13
C ARG A 71 8.60 -3.78 -13.13
N ALA A 72 7.86 -3.36 -14.15
CA ALA A 72 7.39 -2.00 -14.28
C ALA A 72 6.44 -1.64 -13.14
N GLN A 73 5.47 -2.52 -12.85
CA GLN A 73 4.54 -2.34 -11.73
C GLN A 73 5.27 -2.29 -10.39
N GLY A 74 6.23 -3.20 -10.14
CA GLY A 74 7.06 -3.21 -8.93
C GLY A 74 7.87 -1.94 -8.75
N ALA A 75 8.47 -1.42 -9.83
CA ALA A 75 9.21 -0.15 -9.80
C ALA A 75 8.30 1.04 -9.45
N VAL A 76 7.11 1.11 -10.04
CA VAL A 76 6.13 2.16 -9.70
C VAL A 76 5.66 2.02 -8.25
N LEU A 77 5.33 0.82 -7.78
CA LEU A 77 4.92 0.57 -6.40
C LEU A 77 5.97 1.05 -5.38
N LEU A 78 7.25 0.74 -5.62
CA LEU A 78 8.35 1.19 -4.78
C LEU A 78 8.55 2.71 -4.85
N ALA A 79 8.56 3.28 -6.07
CA ALA A 79 8.73 4.71 -6.27
C ALA A 79 7.62 5.52 -5.58
N THR A 80 6.36 5.14 -5.79
CA THR A 80 5.21 5.78 -5.14
C THR A 80 5.30 5.68 -3.62
N SER A 81 5.76 4.55 -3.08
CA SER A 81 5.93 4.38 -1.64
C SER A 81 7.05 5.24 -1.06
N ALA A 82 8.19 5.32 -1.75
CA ALA A 82 9.31 6.17 -1.33
C ALA A 82 8.96 7.66 -1.41
N ILE A 83 8.34 8.09 -2.51
CA ILE A 83 7.87 9.48 -2.69
C ILE A 83 6.81 9.81 -1.63
N GLY A 84 5.84 8.91 -1.42
CA GLY A 84 4.80 9.07 -0.42
C GLY A 84 5.38 9.24 0.98
N TYR A 85 6.35 8.40 1.37
CA TYR A 85 7.06 8.53 2.64
C TYR A 85 7.78 9.88 2.77
N ALA A 86 8.55 10.28 1.75
CA ALA A 86 9.30 11.53 1.75
C ALA A 86 8.36 12.74 1.93
N LEU A 87 7.25 12.78 1.19
CA LEU A 87 6.25 13.86 1.30
C LEU A 87 5.55 13.86 2.67
N ARG A 88 5.23 12.69 3.22
CA ARG A 88 4.55 12.59 4.53
C ARG A 88 5.45 12.99 5.70
N SER A 89 6.77 12.85 5.58
CA SER A 89 7.71 13.16 6.65
C SER A 89 7.74 14.65 7.05
N THR A 90 7.29 15.55 6.18
CA THR A 90 7.28 17.00 6.40
C THR A 90 5.88 17.62 6.34
N ALA A 91 4.84 16.81 6.10
CA ALA A 91 3.48 17.26 5.91
C ALA A 91 2.68 17.32 7.23
N SER A 92 1.76 18.28 7.32
CA SER A 92 0.74 18.27 8.38
C SER A 92 -0.29 17.15 8.13
N LEU A 93 -1.00 16.74 9.19
CA LEU A 93 -2.00 15.66 9.15
C LEU A 93 -3.00 15.77 8.00
N LYS A 94 -3.46 16.99 7.69
CA LYS A 94 -4.36 17.26 6.57
C LYS A 94 -3.76 16.83 5.23
N TRP A 95 -2.49 17.15 4.99
CA TRP A 95 -1.78 16.80 3.77
C TRP A 95 -1.38 15.33 3.75
N THR A 96 -1.07 14.74 4.91
CA THR A 96 -0.81 13.29 5.02
C THR A 96 -1.97 12.47 4.47
N LEU A 97 -3.22 12.82 4.80
CA LEU A 97 -4.40 12.11 4.27
C LEU A 97 -4.53 12.21 2.75
N VAL A 98 -4.26 13.40 2.19
CA VAL A 98 -4.27 13.62 0.73
C VAL A 98 -3.20 12.77 0.06
N ILE A 99 -1.98 12.78 0.59
CA ILE A 99 -0.86 11.99 0.06
C ILE A 99 -1.19 10.50 0.12
N LEU A 100 -1.69 9.98 1.25
CA LEU A 100 -2.08 8.58 1.39
C LEU A 100 -3.17 8.16 0.39
N THR A 101 -4.11 9.07 0.07
CA THR A 101 -5.17 8.80 -0.92
C THR A 101 -4.59 8.66 -2.33
N PHE A 102 -3.67 9.55 -2.72
CA PHE A 102 -2.98 9.44 -4.01
C PHE A 102 -2.08 8.20 -4.06
N GLU A 103 -1.28 7.97 -3.02
CA GLU A 103 -0.41 6.81 -2.86
C GLU A 103 -1.21 5.49 -3.01
N GLY A 104 -2.34 5.38 -2.29
CA GLY A 104 -3.24 4.24 -2.35
C GLY A 104 -3.88 4.03 -3.72
N SER A 105 -4.36 5.09 -4.38
CA SER A 105 -4.99 4.96 -5.70
C SER A 105 -4.01 4.46 -6.77
N VAL A 106 -2.77 4.97 -6.77
CA VAL A 106 -1.71 4.50 -7.68
C VAL A 106 -1.37 3.04 -7.39
N ARG A 107 -1.21 2.65 -6.13
CA ARG A 107 -0.89 1.26 -5.76
C ARG A 107 -2.01 0.30 -6.17
N ILE A 108 -3.26 0.63 -5.89
CA ILE A 108 -4.43 -0.14 -6.31
C ILE A 108 -4.42 -0.34 -7.84
N GLY A 109 -4.19 0.73 -8.60
CA GLY A 109 -4.09 0.66 -10.06
C GLY A 109 -2.98 -0.27 -10.55
N MET A 110 -1.79 -0.19 -9.93
CA MET A 110 -0.66 -1.06 -10.28
C MET A 110 -0.91 -2.53 -9.93
N LEU A 111 -1.53 -2.81 -8.77
CA LEU A 111 -1.89 -4.17 -8.36
C LEU A 111 -2.93 -4.78 -9.29
N LEU A 112 -3.95 -4.02 -9.67
CA LEU A 112 -4.98 -4.46 -10.61
C LEU A 112 -4.36 -4.74 -12.00
N SER A 113 -3.50 -3.83 -12.47
CA SER A 113 -2.74 -4.02 -13.72
C SER A 113 -1.89 -5.28 -13.69
N LEU A 114 -1.18 -5.54 -12.58
CA LEU A 114 -0.36 -6.74 -12.40
C LEU A 114 -1.21 -8.01 -12.38
N ALA A 115 -2.35 -8.00 -11.67
CA ALA A 115 -3.27 -9.13 -11.60
C ALA A 115 -3.83 -9.48 -13.00
N ILE A 116 -4.32 -8.49 -13.74
CA ILE A 116 -4.86 -8.68 -15.09
C ILE A 116 -3.78 -9.19 -16.05
N THR A 117 -2.57 -8.61 -15.99
CA THR A 117 -1.46 -9.04 -16.86
C THR A 117 -1.06 -10.48 -16.57
N THR A 118 -0.96 -10.85 -15.29
CA THR A 118 -0.61 -12.21 -14.86
C THR A 118 -1.68 -13.22 -15.26
N TRP A 119 -2.96 -12.86 -15.09
CA TRP A 119 -4.09 -13.67 -15.53
C TRP A 119 -4.07 -13.94 -17.04
N ARG A 120 -3.82 -12.91 -17.85
CA ARG A 120 -3.72 -13.04 -19.31
C ARG A 120 -2.59 -13.96 -19.76
N VAL A 121 -1.49 -13.98 -19.02
CA VAL A 121 -0.35 -14.88 -19.29
C VAL A 121 -0.68 -16.31 -18.88
N LEU A 122 -1.40 -16.53 -17.78
CA LEU A 122 -1.80 -17.86 -17.31
C LEU A 122 -2.79 -18.55 -18.27
N MET A 123 -3.66 -17.77 -18.92
CA MET A 123 -4.69 -18.27 -19.84
C MET A 123 -4.21 -18.49 -21.28
N ARG A 124 -2.93 -18.21 -21.58
CA ARG A 124 -2.29 -18.47 -22.87
C ARG A 124 -1.46 -19.73 -22.80
#